data_AF-A0A944KK95-F1
#
_entry.id   AF-A0A944KK95-F1
#
_cell.length_a   1.000
_cell.length_b   1.000
_cell.length_c   1.000
_cell.angle_alpha   90.00
_cell.angle_beta   90.00
_cell.angle_gamma   90.00
#
_symmetry.space_group_name_H-M   'P 1'
#
loop_
_entity.id
_entity.type
_entity.pdbx_description
1 polymer ?
#
loop_
_entity_poly.entity_id
_entity_poly.type
_entity_poly.pdbx_seq_one_letter_code
_entity_poly.pdbx_strand_id
1 'polypeptide(L)'
;MTFAETRPILDQLGYTIRYVQLPGETLHEPPVEGALRIVQAEKSDYALEVVDYGTARRLALASGEDDAVEMLRRFLNRPFPAPRDIPRHELDGLRDRAGSTYPQLAQQVAQAGEQGLTIQIPAGVPVDRVGGPDGYLLHPLDTPMPARSLPPHVVAAPETHRYLVERPFLVTVTFVRPWFDQPGGALRFQTADPSVTVRDLVVDGSLARLRVV
;
A
#
# COMPACT_ATOMS: atom_id res chain seq x y z
N MET A 1 14.44 20.54 13.76
CA MET A 1 13.86 19.36 14.44
C MET A 1 14.51 18.15 13.83
N THR A 2 15.28 17.42 14.63
CA THR A 2 16.02 16.24 14.18
C THR A 2 15.12 15.01 14.07
N PHE A 3 15.60 13.96 13.40
CA PHE A 3 14.94 12.65 13.37
C PHE A 3 14.75 12.07 14.77
N ALA A 4 15.77 12.20 15.63
CA ALA A 4 15.72 11.72 17.02
C ALA A 4 14.62 12.44 17.84
N GLU A 5 14.44 13.75 17.64
CA GLU A 5 13.37 14.52 18.26
C GLU A 5 11.99 14.19 17.68
N THR A 6 11.93 13.70 16.44
CA THR A 6 10.68 13.38 15.73
C THR A 6 10.09 12.02 16.14
N ARG A 7 10.93 11.02 16.42
CA ARG A 7 10.50 9.66 16.78
C ARG A 7 9.46 9.61 17.92
N PRO A 8 9.65 10.27 19.08
CA PRO A 8 8.64 10.26 20.15
C PRO A 8 7.27 10.81 19.72
N ILE A 9 7.25 11.79 18.80
CA ILE A 9 6.01 12.37 18.26
C ILE A 9 5.29 11.36 17.39
N LEU A 10 6.01 10.68 16.50
CA LEU A 10 5.45 9.63 15.65
C LEU A 10 4.88 8.47 16.47
N ASP A 11 5.55 8.07 17.56
CA ASP A 11 5.06 7.02 18.46
C ASP A 11 3.76 7.41 19.16
N GLN A 12 3.64 8.66 19.63
CA GLN A 12 2.39 9.18 20.20
C GLN A 12 1.24 9.20 19.18
N LEU A 13 1.55 9.37 17.90
CA LEU A 13 0.59 9.31 16.80
C LEU A 13 0.30 7.88 16.31
N GLY A 14 0.95 6.86 16.90
CA GLY A 14 0.80 5.45 16.51
C GLY A 14 1.62 5.02 15.30
N TYR A 15 2.44 5.92 14.73
CA TYR A 15 3.34 5.63 13.61
C TYR A 15 4.64 5.01 14.11
N THR A 16 4.59 3.88 14.80
CA THR A 16 5.79 3.23 15.37
C THR A 16 6.86 2.95 14.32
N ILE A 17 8.07 2.57 14.75
CA ILE A 17 9.21 2.26 13.86
C ILE A 17 8.87 1.24 12.75
N ARG A 18 7.84 0.41 12.95
CA ARG A 18 7.34 -0.54 11.94
C ARG A 18 6.65 0.13 10.75
N TYR A 19 6.02 1.29 10.96
CA TYR A 19 5.27 2.04 9.95
C TYR A 19 6.10 3.17 9.36
N VAL A 20 6.94 3.82 10.18
CA VAL A 20 7.77 4.94 9.76
C VAL A 20 9.16 4.79 10.36
N GLN A 21 10.14 4.53 9.49
CA GLN A 21 11.56 4.43 9.86
C GLN A 21 12.31 5.73 9.52
N LEU A 22 13.05 6.27 10.47
CA LEU A 22 13.91 7.44 10.30
C LEU A 22 15.40 7.05 10.24
N PRO A 23 16.28 7.89 9.65
CA PRO A 23 17.72 7.65 9.63
C PRO A 23 18.30 7.49 11.04
N GLY A 24 19.20 6.51 11.20
CA GLY A 24 19.86 6.21 12.47
C GLY A 24 19.08 5.26 13.38
N GLU A 25 17.85 4.88 13.03
CA GLU A 25 17.05 3.94 13.82
C GLU A 25 17.40 2.48 13.52
N THR A 26 17.43 1.65 14.57
CA THR A 26 17.60 0.19 14.45
C THR A 26 16.23 -0.49 14.55
N LEU A 27 15.87 -1.29 13.55
CA LEU A 27 14.67 -2.11 13.58
C LEU A 27 14.86 -3.31 14.53
N HIS A 28 13.99 -3.42 15.53
CA HIS A 28 13.94 -4.59 16.43
C HIS A 28 12.95 -5.65 15.98
N GLU A 29 12.07 -5.30 15.04
CA GLU A 29 11.11 -6.17 14.40
C GLU A 29 10.92 -5.74 12.94
N PRO A 30 10.46 -6.64 12.06
CA PRO A 30 10.28 -6.29 10.64
C PRO A 30 9.22 -5.20 10.44
N PRO A 31 9.43 -4.27 9.48
CA PRO A 31 8.44 -3.28 9.12
C PRO A 31 7.19 -3.93 8.52
N VAL A 32 6.07 -3.22 8.58
CA VAL A 32 4.86 -3.65 7.86
C VAL A 32 5.04 -3.44 6.36
N GLU A 33 4.31 -4.20 5.56
CA GLU A 33 4.22 -3.88 4.13
C GLU A 33 3.59 -2.52 3.94
N GLY A 34 4.21 -1.67 3.12
CA GLY A 34 3.78 -0.28 2.91
C GLY A 34 4.34 0.66 3.98
N ALA A 35 5.35 0.25 4.74
CA ALA A 35 6.05 1.15 5.66
C ALA A 35 6.73 2.29 4.90
N LEU A 36 6.69 3.47 5.49
CA LEU A 36 7.46 4.63 5.06
C LEU A 36 8.86 4.56 5.67
N ARG A 37 9.84 5.08 4.95
CA ARG A 37 11.17 5.35 5.49
C ARG A 37 11.75 6.63 4.91
N ILE A 38 12.50 7.34 5.72
CA ILE A 38 13.41 8.36 5.22
C ILE A 38 14.79 7.72 5.09
N VAL A 39 15.39 7.83 3.91
CA VAL A 39 16.75 7.35 3.63
C VAL A 39 17.63 8.49 3.17
N GLN A 40 18.92 8.42 3.47
CA GLN A 40 19.89 9.35 2.90
C GLN A 40 19.99 9.13 1.39
N ALA A 41 19.83 10.22 0.64
CA ALA A 41 20.03 10.26 -0.81
C ALA A 41 21.44 10.83 -1.11
N GLU A 42 21.64 11.41 -2.30
CA GLU A 42 22.94 11.99 -2.65
C GLU A 42 23.26 13.22 -1.79
N LYS A 43 24.53 13.35 -1.38
CA LYS A 43 25.04 14.47 -0.57
C LYS A 43 24.28 14.64 0.76
N SER A 44 23.64 15.79 0.95
CA SER A 44 22.85 16.17 2.12
C SER A 44 21.35 15.98 1.91
N ASP A 45 20.94 15.33 0.81
CA ASP A 45 19.53 15.13 0.51
C ASP A 45 19.00 13.86 1.16
N TYR A 46 17.70 13.83 1.38
CA TYR A 46 16.95 12.71 1.93
C TYR A 46 15.76 12.39 1.01
N ALA A 47 15.42 11.11 0.94
CA ALA A 47 14.26 10.63 0.20
C ALA A 47 13.22 10.05 1.16
N LEU A 48 11.96 10.43 0.97
CA LEU A 48 10.83 9.70 1.54
C LEU A 48 10.50 8.55 0.59
N GLU A 49 10.53 7.33 1.11
CA GLU A 49 10.21 6.12 0.36
C GLU A 49 9.08 5.36 1.06
N VAL A 50 8.29 4.65 0.26
CA VAL A 50 7.38 3.60 0.72
C VAL A 50 7.91 2.25 0.26
N VAL A 51 7.86 1.24 1.13
CA VAL A 51 8.41 -0.09 0.84
C VAL A 51 7.31 -1.14 0.85
N ASP A 52 7.24 -1.91 -0.22
CA ASP A 52 6.28 -3.01 -0.42
C ASP A 52 7.03 -4.19 -1.03
N TYR A 53 6.95 -5.37 -0.42
CA TYR A 53 7.61 -6.60 -0.84
C TYR A 53 9.12 -6.38 -1.07
N GLY A 54 9.76 -5.65 -0.16
CA GLY A 54 11.18 -5.27 -0.25
C GLY A 54 11.51 -4.27 -1.36
N THR A 55 10.54 -3.81 -2.14
CA THR A 55 10.72 -2.84 -3.22
C THR A 55 10.33 -1.45 -2.75
N ALA A 56 11.30 -0.54 -2.75
CA ALA A 56 11.08 0.85 -2.39
C ALA A 56 10.60 1.68 -3.59
N ARG A 57 9.65 2.57 -3.36
CA ARG A 57 9.29 3.66 -4.27
C ARG A 57 9.55 5.00 -3.61
N ARG A 58 10.27 5.86 -4.32
CA ARG A 58 10.54 7.23 -3.87
C ARG A 58 9.31 8.11 -4.11
N LEU A 59 8.83 8.73 -3.04
CA LEU A 59 7.66 9.61 -3.06
C LEU A 59 8.07 11.07 -3.20
N ALA A 60 9.14 11.48 -2.52
CA ALA A 60 9.61 12.85 -2.52
C ALA A 60 11.08 12.94 -2.08
N LEU A 61 11.68 14.11 -2.33
CA LEU A 61 13.04 14.48 -1.93
C LEU A 61 13.00 15.75 -1.07
N ALA A 62 13.93 15.85 -0.15
CA ALA A 62 14.17 17.03 0.68
C ALA A 62 15.67 17.25 0.87
N SER A 63 16.08 18.50 1.03
CA SER A 63 17.49 18.86 1.26
C SER A 63 17.70 19.17 2.73
N GLY A 64 18.49 18.33 3.41
CA GLY A 64 18.73 18.45 4.84
C GLY A 64 17.64 17.80 5.69
N GLU A 65 17.99 17.60 6.96
CA GLU A 65 17.20 16.83 7.92
C GLU A 65 15.87 17.52 8.27
N ASP A 66 15.89 18.83 8.52
CA ASP A 66 14.69 19.60 8.89
C ASP A 66 13.61 19.55 7.79
N ASP A 67 14.00 19.72 6.53
CA ASP A 67 13.09 19.65 5.39
C ASP A 67 12.57 18.22 5.19
N ALA A 68 13.39 17.20 5.47
CA ALA A 68 12.97 15.80 5.38
C ALA A 68 11.90 15.45 6.42
N VAL A 69 12.08 15.95 7.64
CA VAL A 69 11.10 15.83 8.72
C VAL A 69 9.80 16.56 8.38
N GLU A 70 9.88 17.79 7.85
CA GLU A 70 8.69 18.53 7.45
C GLU A 70 7.98 17.89 6.24
N MET A 71 8.72 17.31 5.29
CA MET A 71 8.18 16.52 4.18
C MET A 71 7.36 15.33 4.69
N LEU A 72 7.90 14.54 5.63
CA LEU A 72 7.18 13.42 6.25
C LEU A 72 5.97 13.91 7.03
N ARG A 73 6.11 14.98 7.81
CA ARG A 73 5.01 15.58 8.56
C ARG A 73 3.87 16.01 7.64
N ARG A 74 4.17 16.66 6.51
CA ARG A 74 3.18 17.03 5.49
C ARG A 74 2.50 15.80 4.92
N PHE A 75 3.24 14.74 4.64
CA PHE A 75 2.67 13.49 4.13
C PHE A 75 1.69 12.86 5.13
N LEU A 76 2.06 12.78 6.40
CA LEU A 76 1.25 12.12 7.45
C LEU A 76 0.06 12.95 7.92
N ASN A 77 0.18 14.28 7.96
CA ASN A 77 -0.86 15.20 8.44
C ASN A 77 -2.01 15.43 7.46
N ARG A 78 -1.95 14.83 6.27
CA ARG A 78 -3.08 14.89 5.33
C ARG A 78 -4.30 14.24 5.99
N PRO A 79 -5.46 14.93 6.05
CA PRO A 79 -6.67 14.35 6.61
C PRO A 79 -6.93 13.01 5.94
N PHE A 80 -6.93 11.93 6.73
CA PHE A 80 -7.13 10.58 6.22
C PHE A 80 -8.58 10.17 6.50
N PRO A 81 -9.47 10.14 5.48
CA PRO A 81 -10.87 9.81 5.66
C PRO A 81 -11.10 8.57 6.51
N ALA A 82 -12.07 8.67 7.42
CA ALA A 82 -12.51 7.55 8.23
C ALA A 82 -13.15 6.46 7.34
N PRO A 83 -13.06 5.17 7.72
CA PRO A 83 -13.77 4.12 7.01
C PRO A 83 -15.28 4.37 7.01
N ARG A 84 -15.92 4.16 5.85
CA ARG A 84 -17.38 4.11 5.76
C ARG A 84 -17.88 2.71 6.07
N ASP A 85 -19.04 2.65 6.69
CA ASP A 85 -19.70 1.39 6.97
C ASP A 85 -20.31 0.81 5.70
N ILE A 86 -20.19 -0.51 5.55
CA ILE A 86 -20.82 -1.27 4.48
C ILE A 86 -21.35 -2.59 5.04
N PRO A 87 -22.63 -2.94 4.80
CA PRO A 87 -23.15 -4.25 5.15
C PRO A 87 -22.39 -5.36 4.42
N ARG A 88 -22.13 -6.47 5.10
CA ARG A 88 -21.42 -7.62 4.49
C ARG A 88 -22.00 -8.08 3.16
N HIS A 89 -23.33 -8.19 3.05
CA HIS A 89 -24.00 -8.65 1.83
C HIS A 89 -23.80 -7.70 0.64
N GLU A 90 -23.69 -6.39 0.89
CA GLU A 90 -23.42 -5.40 -0.15
C GLU A 90 -21.98 -5.52 -0.66
N LEU A 91 -21.02 -5.69 0.26
CA LEU A 91 -19.62 -5.92 -0.07
C LEU A 91 -19.42 -7.23 -0.84
N ASP A 92 -20.09 -8.31 -0.42
CA ASP A 92 -20.08 -9.59 -1.14
C ASP A 92 -20.64 -9.43 -2.56
N GLY A 93 -21.75 -8.69 -2.74
CA GLY A 93 -22.30 -8.41 -4.06
C GLY A 93 -21.40 -7.55 -4.96
N LEU A 94 -20.60 -6.64 -4.39
CA LEU A 94 -19.55 -5.92 -5.13
C LEU A 94 -18.42 -6.86 -5.53
N ARG A 95 -17.97 -7.72 -4.60
CA ARG A 95 -16.90 -8.70 -4.83
C ARG A 95 -17.27 -9.67 -5.94
N ASP A 96 -18.46 -10.24 -5.90
CA ASP A 96 -18.89 -11.27 -6.84
C ASP A 96 -19.03 -10.69 -8.26
N ARG A 97 -19.55 -9.46 -8.38
CA ARG A 97 -19.61 -8.74 -9.67
C ARG A 97 -18.21 -8.50 -10.23
N ALA A 98 -17.29 -7.95 -9.44
CA ALA A 98 -15.89 -7.77 -9.86
C ALA A 98 -15.23 -9.11 -10.22
N GLY A 99 -15.49 -10.15 -9.42
CA GLY A 99 -15.01 -11.51 -9.57
C GLY A 99 -15.29 -12.11 -10.95
N SER A 100 -16.48 -11.86 -11.51
CA SER A 100 -16.84 -12.35 -12.84
C SER A 100 -15.93 -11.83 -13.98
N THR A 101 -15.23 -10.71 -13.77
CA THR A 101 -14.34 -10.09 -14.77
C THR A 101 -12.89 -10.56 -14.66
N TYR A 102 -12.48 -11.09 -13.51
CA TYR A 102 -11.09 -11.47 -13.27
C TYR A 102 -10.55 -12.58 -14.17
N PRO A 103 -11.32 -13.59 -14.62
CA PRO A 103 -10.80 -14.59 -15.56
C PRO A 103 -10.32 -13.97 -16.88
N GLN A 104 -11.07 -13.01 -17.43
CA GLN A 104 -10.68 -12.29 -18.64
C GLN A 104 -9.45 -11.42 -18.39
N LEU A 105 -9.43 -10.67 -17.29
CA LEU A 105 -8.27 -9.86 -16.91
C LEU A 105 -7.01 -10.74 -16.72
N ALA A 106 -7.15 -11.88 -16.06
CA ALA A 106 -6.07 -12.84 -15.85
C ALA A 106 -5.50 -13.36 -17.17
N GLN A 107 -6.34 -13.66 -18.16
CA GLN A 107 -5.89 -14.04 -19.50
C GLN A 107 -5.10 -12.92 -20.19
N GLN A 108 -5.57 -11.67 -20.10
CA GLN A 108 -4.87 -10.52 -20.68
C GLN A 108 -3.53 -10.25 -20.00
N VAL A 109 -3.48 -10.34 -18.67
CA VAL A 109 -2.24 -10.20 -17.89
C VAL A 109 -1.24 -11.32 -18.24
N ALA A 110 -1.71 -12.56 -18.40
CA ALA A 110 -0.86 -13.68 -18.81
C ALA A 110 -0.24 -13.44 -20.21
N GLN A 111 -1.01 -12.86 -21.13
CA GLN A 111 -0.51 -12.50 -22.48
C GLN A 111 0.50 -11.34 -22.44
N ALA A 112 0.36 -10.40 -21.50
CA ALA A 112 1.29 -9.29 -21.32
C ALA A 112 2.62 -9.71 -20.67
N GLY A 113 2.68 -10.87 -20.02
CA GLY A 113 3.88 -11.42 -19.40
C GLY A 113 4.32 -10.65 -18.14
N GLU A 114 5.63 -10.62 -17.86
CA GLU A 114 6.17 -10.07 -16.61
C GLU A 114 5.95 -8.57 -16.43
N GLN A 115 5.81 -7.82 -17.53
CA GLN A 115 5.53 -6.38 -17.49
C GLN A 115 4.12 -6.08 -16.94
N GLY A 116 3.21 -7.05 -17.03
CA GLY A 116 1.82 -6.90 -16.65
C GLY A 116 1.02 -6.02 -17.61
N LEU A 117 -0.21 -5.72 -17.21
CA LEU A 117 -1.15 -4.94 -17.99
C LEU A 117 -1.53 -3.66 -17.23
N THR A 118 -1.26 -2.50 -17.82
CA THR A 118 -1.76 -1.22 -17.26
C THR A 118 -3.20 -0.97 -17.71
N ILE A 119 -4.11 -0.82 -16.75
CA ILE A 119 -5.53 -0.55 -16.97
C ILE A 119 -6.01 0.56 -16.06
N GLN A 120 -7.15 1.16 -16.40
CA GLN A 120 -7.95 1.90 -15.43
C GLN A 120 -8.83 0.92 -14.65
N ILE A 121 -8.62 0.80 -13.34
CA ILE A 121 -9.50 -0.01 -12.50
C ILE A 121 -10.86 0.72 -12.38
N PRO A 122 -12.00 0.07 -12.71
CA PRO A 122 -13.28 0.76 -12.69
C PRO A 122 -13.80 1.01 -11.28
N ALA A 123 -14.64 2.03 -11.14
CA ALA A 123 -15.39 2.27 -9.91
C ALA A 123 -16.30 1.07 -9.56
N GLY A 124 -16.50 0.84 -8.27
CA GLY A 124 -17.26 -0.28 -7.75
C GLY A 124 -16.46 -1.58 -7.58
N VAL A 125 -15.17 -1.61 -7.93
CA VAL A 125 -14.31 -2.78 -7.66
C VAL A 125 -13.84 -2.73 -6.20
N PRO A 126 -14.16 -3.73 -5.36
CA PRO A 126 -13.62 -3.81 -4.03
C PRO A 126 -12.22 -4.44 -4.05
N VAL A 127 -11.31 -3.84 -3.30
CA VAL A 127 -9.92 -4.26 -3.17
C VAL A 127 -9.51 -4.30 -1.72
N ASP A 128 -8.46 -5.03 -1.40
CA ASP A 128 -7.85 -5.00 -0.09
C ASP A 128 -6.32 -4.92 -0.15
N ARG A 129 -5.74 -4.73 1.03
CA ARG A 129 -4.31 -4.74 1.25
C ARG A 129 -4.02 -5.34 2.62
N VAL A 130 -2.90 -6.07 2.70
CA VAL A 130 -2.34 -6.54 3.96
C VAL A 130 -1.06 -5.76 4.24
N GLY A 131 -0.94 -5.16 5.42
CA GLY A 131 0.12 -4.22 5.79
C GLY A 131 -0.44 -2.84 6.14
N GLY A 132 0.43 -1.85 6.28
CA GLY A 132 0.04 -0.48 6.60
C GLY A 132 -0.71 0.24 5.47
N PRO A 133 -1.29 1.41 5.78
CA PRO A 133 -2.19 2.15 4.87
C PRO A 133 -1.48 2.87 3.71
N ASP A 134 -0.15 2.98 3.76
CA ASP A 134 0.64 3.85 2.87
C ASP A 134 1.24 3.14 1.66
N GLY A 135 1.15 1.81 1.59
CA GLY A 135 1.69 1.04 0.47
C GLY A 135 1.05 1.37 -0.88
N TYR A 136 1.51 0.68 -1.93
CA TYR A 136 1.09 0.93 -3.32
C TYR A 136 0.59 -0.32 -4.04
N LEU A 137 0.50 -1.45 -3.32
CA LEU A 137 -0.01 -2.71 -3.82
C LEU A 137 -1.37 -3.04 -3.18
N LEU A 138 -2.35 -3.33 -4.04
CA LEU A 138 -3.70 -3.77 -3.70
C LEU A 138 -3.93 -5.15 -4.32
N HIS A 139 -4.91 -5.88 -3.81
CA HIS A 139 -5.38 -7.13 -4.40
C HIS A 139 -6.90 -7.08 -4.55
N PRO A 140 -7.49 -7.91 -5.43
CA PRO A 140 -8.91 -8.23 -5.34
C PRO A 140 -9.31 -8.57 -3.90
N LEU A 141 -10.46 -8.04 -3.45
CA LEU A 141 -10.97 -8.29 -2.11
C LEU A 141 -10.99 -9.79 -1.78
N ASP A 142 -10.57 -10.13 -0.55
CA ASP A 142 -10.53 -11.48 0.01
C ASP A 142 -9.59 -12.44 -0.73
N THR A 143 -8.59 -11.92 -1.45
CA THR A 143 -7.52 -12.76 -2.03
C THR A 143 -6.87 -13.63 -0.94
N PRO A 144 -6.75 -14.96 -1.13
CA PRO A 144 -6.16 -15.85 -0.11
C PRO A 144 -4.72 -15.49 0.24
N MET A 145 -4.34 -15.58 1.52
CA MET A 145 -2.99 -15.22 1.99
C MET A 145 -1.86 -15.92 1.21
N PRO A 146 -1.87 -17.25 0.98
CA PRO A 146 -0.81 -17.92 0.22
C PRO A 146 -0.69 -17.46 -1.24
N ALA A 147 -1.75 -16.88 -1.80
CA ALA A 147 -1.73 -16.36 -3.16
C ALA A 147 -1.07 -14.97 -3.27
N ARG A 148 -0.80 -14.33 -2.13
CA ARG A 148 -0.18 -13.00 -2.03
C ARG A 148 1.33 -13.04 -1.84
N SER A 149 1.90 -14.21 -1.56
CA SER A 149 3.35 -14.41 -1.30
C SER A 149 3.91 -13.38 -0.32
N LEU A 150 3.23 -13.23 0.82
CA LEU A 150 3.61 -12.27 1.87
C LEU A 150 4.70 -12.84 2.77
N PRO A 151 5.59 -12.01 3.35
CA PRO A 151 6.56 -12.48 4.32
C PRO A 151 5.92 -13.17 5.54
N PRO A 152 6.58 -14.15 6.19
CA PRO A 152 6.02 -14.89 7.32
C PRO A 152 5.55 -14.02 8.49
N HIS A 153 6.26 -12.92 8.80
CA HIS A 153 5.87 -12.02 9.89
C HIS A 153 4.56 -11.27 9.61
N VAL A 154 4.25 -11.01 8.34
CA VAL A 154 2.98 -10.38 7.93
C VAL A 154 1.85 -11.39 8.02
N VAL A 155 2.10 -12.64 7.60
CA VAL A 155 1.11 -13.73 7.69
C VAL A 155 0.76 -14.06 9.14
N ALA A 156 1.72 -13.97 10.07
CA ALA A 156 1.50 -14.24 11.48
C ALA A 156 0.58 -13.21 12.17
N ALA A 157 0.58 -11.96 11.72
CA ALA A 157 -0.24 -10.88 12.28
C ALA A 157 -0.73 -9.93 11.16
N PRO A 158 -1.70 -10.37 10.33
CA PRO A 158 -2.10 -9.63 9.15
C PRO A 158 -2.97 -8.42 9.51
N GLU A 159 -2.48 -7.23 9.24
CA GLU A 159 -3.29 -6.02 9.24
C GLU A 159 -3.98 -5.89 7.87
N THR A 160 -5.30 -6.07 7.81
CA THR A 160 -6.04 -6.02 6.54
C THR A 160 -6.89 -4.77 6.45
N HIS A 161 -6.68 -4.00 5.39
CA HIS A 161 -7.50 -2.85 5.02
C HIS A 161 -8.33 -3.14 3.78
N ARG A 162 -9.60 -2.76 3.80
CA ARG A 162 -10.55 -2.94 2.68
C ARG A 162 -10.91 -1.59 2.10
N TYR A 163 -11.03 -1.54 0.78
CA TYR A 163 -11.36 -0.33 0.04
C TYR A 163 -12.39 -0.61 -1.05
N LEU A 164 -13.16 0.42 -1.41
CA LEU A 164 -13.89 0.46 -2.67
C LEU A 164 -13.23 1.48 -3.60
N VAL A 165 -13.06 1.12 -4.88
CA VAL A 165 -12.75 2.10 -5.92
C VAL A 165 -13.98 2.98 -6.14
N GLU A 166 -13.89 4.25 -5.76
CA GLU A 166 -14.96 5.24 -5.95
C GLU A 166 -14.82 5.97 -7.29
N ARG A 167 -13.58 6.17 -7.75
CA ARG A 167 -13.26 6.76 -9.05
C ARG A 167 -12.17 5.97 -9.76
N PRO A 168 -12.23 5.82 -11.09
CA PRO A 168 -11.20 5.08 -11.82
C PRO A 168 -9.80 5.70 -11.67
N PHE A 169 -8.78 4.86 -11.54
CA PHE A 169 -7.37 5.26 -11.56
C PHE A 169 -6.51 4.19 -12.24
N LEU A 170 -5.28 4.55 -12.62
CA LEU A 170 -4.39 3.64 -13.33
C LEU A 170 -3.68 2.68 -12.38
N VAL A 171 -3.75 1.39 -12.71
CA VAL A 171 -2.98 0.33 -12.06
C VAL A 171 -2.24 -0.50 -13.11
N THR A 172 -1.05 -0.97 -12.75
CA THR A 172 -0.39 -2.06 -13.45
C THR A 172 -0.75 -3.37 -12.76
N VAL A 173 -1.37 -4.28 -13.50
CA VAL A 173 -1.81 -5.58 -12.99
C VAL A 173 -0.79 -6.64 -13.36
N THR A 174 -0.28 -7.36 -12.36
CA THR A 174 0.63 -8.50 -12.55
C THR A 174 0.11 -9.72 -11.81
N PHE A 175 0.60 -10.91 -12.16
CA PHE A 175 0.52 -12.05 -11.26
C PHE A 175 1.55 -11.93 -10.13
N VAL A 176 1.15 -12.31 -8.92
CA VAL A 176 2.07 -12.49 -7.80
C VAL A 176 2.95 -13.72 -8.08
N ARG A 177 4.26 -13.55 -7.95
CA ARG A 177 5.23 -14.64 -8.12
C ARG A 177 5.33 -15.48 -6.85
N PRO A 178 5.58 -16.79 -6.95
CA PRO A 178 5.90 -17.62 -5.79
C PRO A 178 7.08 -17.04 -5.01
N TRP A 179 6.95 -16.95 -3.69
CA TRP A 179 7.98 -16.44 -2.77
C TRP A 179 7.61 -16.82 -1.33
N PHE A 180 8.57 -16.80 -0.40
CA PHE A 180 8.36 -17.12 1.03
C PHE A 180 7.63 -18.46 1.26
N ASP A 181 8.00 -19.48 0.47
CA ASP A 181 7.35 -20.81 0.46
C ASP A 181 5.84 -20.78 0.20
N GLN A 182 5.36 -19.72 -0.44
CA GLN A 182 3.97 -19.55 -0.85
C GLN A 182 3.83 -19.59 -2.37
N PRO A 183 2.73 -20.17 -2.88
CA PRO A 183 2.54 -20.39 -4.31
C PRO A 183 2.34 -19.09 -5.11
N GLY A 184 1.86 -18.01 -4.50
CA GLY A 184 1.50 -16.80 -5.24
C GLY A 184 0.33 -17.05 -6.19
N GLY A 185 0.32 -16.35 -7.33
CA GLY A 185 -0.66 -16.56 -8.41
C GLY A 185 -1.91 -15.68 -8.33
N ALA A 186 -2.05 -14.83 -7.31
CA ALA A 186 -3.11 -13.81 -7.32
C ALA A 186 -2.84 -12.73 -8.37
N LEU A 187 -3.90 -12.05 -8.80
CA LEU A 187 -3.76 -10.73 -9.44
C LEU A 187 -3.37 -9.70 -8.38
N ARG A 188 -2.42 -8.83 -8.73
CA ARG A 188 -1.98 -7.72 -7.89
C ARG A 188 -2.11 -6.42 -8.64
N PHE A 189 -2.76 -5.45 -8.02
CA PHE A 189 -3.00 -4.12 -8.57
C PHE A 189 -1.98 -3.16 -7.96
N GLN A 190 -0.97 -2.81 -8.74
CA GLN A 190 0.05 -1.85 -8.36
C GLN A 190 -0.33 -0.47 -8.89
N THR A 191 -0.27 0.60 -8.08
CA THR A 191 -0.48 1.96 -8.63
C THR A 191 0.51 2.22 -9.77
N ALA A 192 0.00 2.71 -10.91
CA ALA A 192 0.82 2.87 -12.11
C ALA A 192 1.86 3.99 -11.97
N ASP A 193 1.47 5.10 -11.32
CA ASP A 193 2.39 6.17 -10.95
C ASP A 193 3.20 5.75 -9.71
N PRO A 194 4.54 5.71 -9.78
CA PRO A 194 5.39 5.31 -8.66
C PRO A 194 5.38 6.29 -7.48
N SER A 195 4.92 7.53 -7.68
CA SER A 195 4.80 8.52 -6.60
C SER A 195 3.46 8.46 -5.85
N VAL A 196 2.50 7.65 -6.34
CA VAL A 196 1.15 7.53 -5.77
C VAL A 196 1.03 6.32 -4.86
N THR A 197 0.57 6.57 -3.64
CA THR A 197 0.28 5.59 -2.58
C THR A 197 -1.22 5.32 -2.44
N VAL A 198 -1.58 4.28 -1.70
CA VAL A 198 -2.97 4.01 -1.29
C VAL A 198 -3.51 5.16 -0.44
N ARG A 199 -2.69 5.78 0.42
CA ARG A 199 -3.11 6.99 1.15
C ARG A 199 -3.53 8.09 0.19
N ASP A 200 -2.75 8.36 -0.85
CA ASP A 200 -3.05 9.44 -1.81
C ASP A 200 -4.41 9.22 -2.47
N LEU A 201 -4.68 7.99 -2.91
CA LEU A 201 -5.95 7.60 -3.51
C LEU A 201 -7.13 7.71 -2.52
N VAL A 202 -6.91 7.48 -1.24
CA VAL A 202 -7.97 7.70 -0.23
C VAL A 202 -8.18 9.18 0.04
N VAL A 203 -7.10 9.96 0.16
CA VAL A 203 -7.15 11.40 0.41
C VAL A 203 -7.82 12.14 -0.75
N ASP A 204 -7.53 11.75 -1.99
CA ASP A 204 -8.14 12.38 -3.17
C ASP A 204 -9.59 11.92 -3.43
N GLY A 205 -10.02 10.79 -2.84
CA GLY A 205 -11.35 10.21 -2.97
C GLY A 205 -11.51 9.17 -4.08
N SER A 206 -10.43 8.68 -4.67
CA SER A 206 -10.46 7.56 -5.64
C SER A 206 -10.66 6.20 -4.97
N LEU A 207 -10.22 6.06 -3.72
CA LEU A 207 -10.49 4.91 -2.84
C LEU A 207 -11.28 5.36 -1.60
N ALA A 208 -12.34 4.63 -1.26
CA ALA A 208 -13.00 4.75 0.04
C ALA A 208 -12.57 3.59 0.94
N ARG A 209 -12.16 3.90 2.18
CA ARG A 209 -11.93 2.87 3.22
C ARG A 209 -13.24 2.27 3.66
N LEU A 210 -13.27 0.96 3.88
CA LEU A 210 -14.47 0.24 4.28
C LEU A 210 -14.32 -0.38 5.68
N ARG A 211 -15.39 -0.30 6.46
CA ARG A 211 -15.61 -1.09 7.67
C ARG A 211 -16.84 -1.96 7.47
N VAL A 212 -16.67 -3.27 7.54
CA VAL A 212 -17.79 -4.20 7.43
C VAL A 212 -18.58 -4.17 8.73
N VAL A 213 -19.88 -3.96 8.62
CA VAL A 213 -20.84 -3.96 9.74
C VAL A 213 -21.93 -5.00 9.55
#